data_AF-A0A6J5TJS2-F1
#
_entry.id   AF-A0A6J5TJS2-F1
#
_cell.length_a   1.000
_cell.length_b   1.000
_cell.length_c   1.000
_cell.angle_alpha   90.00
_cell.angle_beta   90.00
_cell.angle_gamma   90.00
#
_symmetry.space_group_name_H-M   'P 1'
#
loop_
_entity.id
_entity.type
_entity.pdbx_description
1 polymer ?
#
loop_
_entity_poly.entity_id
_entity_poly.type
_entity_poly.pdbx_seq_one_letter_code
_entity_poly.pdbx_strand_id
1 'polypeptide(L)'
;MRTRGGVCYPRVGGAGDVCFQKKRKKDFAGERCVCRKRNKISPETTTGRERASSSSSSTASVDLFDSLPDDLLILILSKLSSTANSPSDFISASITCKRLNGLALHSLVVSKASPKTFVLKAKNWSESAHRFLKLCADAGNVEACYTLGMIRFYCLQNRGSGASLMAKAAIGSHAPALYSLAVIQFNGSGGSKNDKDLRAGVALCARAAFLGHIDALRELGHCLQDGYGVRQNITEGRRFLVQANARELAAVLSSAAASGVPMRQLLTWTPLPHPHPHPHPQLGHLTGSGCPLLSDFGCNVPAPEVHPANRFLGEWFAARDGSPGPGLRLCSHVGCGRPETRRHEFRRCSVCGAVNYCSRACQALDWKLRHKAECAAVERWVDEEGDGADGDGPVNGGDDEMS
;
A
#
# COMPACT_ATOMS: atom_id res chain seq x y z
N MET A 1 -37.44 7.59 35.29
CA MET A 1 -38.34 6.60 35.92
C MET A 1 -39.23 6.00 34.84
N ARG A 2 -39.28 4.65 34.77
CA ARG A 2 -40.16 3.75 33.95
C ARG A 2 -39.98 3.84 32.42
N THR A 3 -39.23 3.00 31.69
CA THR A 3 -39.06 1.53 31.48
C THR A 3 -40.19 0.77 30.77
N ARG A 4 -39.75 -0.06 29.80
CA ARG A 4 -40.36 -1.20 29.07
C ARG A 4 -40.85 -0.87 27.66
N GLY A 5 -40.59 -1.67 26.62
CA GLY A 5 -39.90 -2.97 26.50
C GLY A 5 -40.01 -3.46 25.05
N GLY A 6 -39.00 -4.15 24.54
CA GLY A 6 -38.94 -4.65 23.16
C GLY A 6 -39.53 -6.05 22.96
N VAL A 7 -39.71 -6.44 21.69
CA VAL A 7 -39.90 -7.81 21.15
C VAL A 7 -39.49 -7.74 19.66
N CYS A 8 -38.37 -8.35 19.22
CA CYS A 8 -38.18 -9.70 18.66
C CYS A 8 -38.97 -10.01 17.37
N TYR A 9 -38.25 -10.24 16.26
CA TYR A 9 -38.74 -10.95 15.07
C TYR A 9 -38.13 -12.36 14.98
N PRO A 10 -38.83 -13.33 14.36
CA PRO A 10 -38.69 -14.75 14.67
C PRO A 10 -37.73 -15.52 13.75
N ARG A 11 -37.36 -16.70 14.24
CA ARG A 11 -36.64 -17.77 13.55
C ARG A 11 -37.64 -18.93 13.33
N VAL A 12 -37.72 -19.46 12.11
CA VAL A 12 -38.34 -20.78 11.84
C VAL A 12 -37.48 -21.52 10.82
N GLY A 13 -37.16 -22.78 11.14
CA GLY A 13 -36.57 -23.76 10.24
C GLY A 13 -37.46 -25.02 10.16
N GLY A 14 -37.13 -25.90 9.21
CA GLY A 14 -37.73 -27.23 8.99
C GLY A 14 -38.19 -27.37 7.54
N ALA A 15 -37.40 -27.92 6.61
CA ALA A 15 -37.07 -29.33 6.36
C ALA A 15 -38.01 -29.98 5.32
N GLY A 16 -37.42 -30.51 4.24
CA GLY A 16 -38.07 -31.27 3.18
C GLY A 16 -37.04 -31.70 2.12
N ASP A 17 -36.73 -33.00 2.11
CA ASP A 17 -35.73 -33.69 1.29
C ASP A 17 -35.96 -33.66 -0.23
N VAL A 18 -34.88 -33.80 -1.02
CA VAL A 18 -34.60 -34.97 -1.91
C VAL A 18 -33.68 -34.62 -3.10
N CYS A 19 -32.63 -35.44 -3.22
CA CYS A 19 -31.85 -35.91 -4.38
C CYS A 19 -30.66 -35.11 -4.95
N PHE A 20 -29.50 -35.73 -4.72
CA PHE A 20 -28.21 -35.61 -5.38
C PHE A 20 -28.25 -35.81 -6.91
N GLN A 21 -27.48 -34.99 -7.64
CA GLN A 21 -26.71 -35.49 -8.79
C GLN A 21 -25.27 -34.98 -8.75
N LYS A 22 -24.35 -35.93 -8.58
CA LYS A 22 -22.91 -35.81 -8.84
C LYS A 22 -22.68 -35.69 -10.35
N LYS A 23 -21.87 -34.72 -10.80
CA LYS A 23 -21.14 -34.84 -12.08
C LYS A 23 -19.64 -34.77 -11.84
N ARG A 24 -18.97 -35.81 -12.35
CA ARG A 24 -17.54 -36.08 -12.31
C ARG A 24 -16.77 -35.19 -13.30
N LYS A 25 -15.62 -34.71 -12.83
CA LYS A 25 -14.25 -34.73 -13.42
C LYS A 25 -14.09 -34.94 -14.93
N LYS A 26 -13.27 -34.07 -15.55
CA LYS A 26 -12.44 -34.43 -16.71
C LYS A 26 -11.01 -33.92 -16.44
N ASP A 27 -10.08 -34.86 -16.48
CA ASP A 27 -8.65 -34.72 -16.20
C ASP A 27 -7.89 -34.12 -17.41
N PHE A 28 -6.78 -33.42 -17.14
CA PHE A 28 -5.63 -33.34 -18.04
C PHE A 28 -4.35 -33.48 -17.19
N ALA A 29 -3.55 -34.50 -17.53
CA ALA A 29 -2.19 -34.78 -17.04
C ALA A 29 -1.16 -33.91 -17.80
N GLY A 30 0.12 -33.74 -17.43
CA GLY A 30 0.98 -34.20 -16.33
C GLY A 30 1.94 -33.05 -15.96
N GLU A 31 2.73 -33.11 -14.89
CA GLU A 31 4.05 -33.76 -14.84
C GLU A 31 4.40 -34.14 -13.40
N ARG A 32 4.97 -35.33 -13.22
CA ARG A 32 5.39 -35.89 -11.93
C ARG A 32 6.83 -35.52 -11.63
N CYS A 33 7.08 -34.91 -10.48
CA CYS A 33 8.41 -34.89 -9.85
C CYS A 33 8.38 -35.73 -8.57
N VAL A 34 9.40 -36.57 -8.42
CA VAL A 34 9.47 -37.71 -7.50
C VAL A 34 9.95 -37.28 -6.11
N CYS A 35 9.08 -37.37 -5.10
CA CYS A 35 9.49 -37.32 -3.69
C CYS A 35 9.61 -38.75 -3.13
N ARG A 36 10.84 -39.17 -2.84
CA ARG A 36 11.17 -40.46 -2.20
C ARG A 36 10.57 -40.52 -0.79
N LYS A 37 9.51 -41.33 -0.62
CA LYS A 37 9.07 -41.86 0.68
C LYS A 37 10.11 -42.86 1.19
N ARG A 38 10.68 -42.63 2.36
CA ARG A 38 11.51 -43.62 3.07
C ARG A 38 10.59 -44.51 3.90
N ASN A 39 10.61 -45.81 3.60
CA ASN A 39 9.77 -46.83 4.22
C ASN A 39 10.02 -46.97 5.72
N LYS A 40 8.91 -47.08 6.46
CA LYS A 40 8.85 -47.43 7.88
C LYS A 40 8.46 -48.91 7.94
N ILE A 41 9.36 -49.76 8.43
CA ILE A 41 9.07 -51.17 8.71
C ILE A 41 9.07 -51.33 10.22
N SER A 42 7.94 -51.78 10.76
CA SER A 42 7.80 -52.35 12.11
C SER A 42 8.10 -53.84 12.06
N PRO A 43 8.51 -54.43 13.19
CA PRO A 43 7.69 -55.51 13.73
C PRO A 43 7.49 -55.42 15.26
N GLU A 44 6.51 -56.19 15.73
CA GLU A 44 5.90 -56.19 17.06
C GLU A 44 6.70 -56.93 18.15
N THR A 45 6.50 -56.43 19.38
CA THR A 45 6.49 -57.03 20.73
C THR A 45 7.05 -58.44 20.99
N THR A 46 8.00 -58.58 21.93
CA THR A 46 7.77 -58.99 23.35
C THR A 46 9.07 -59.47 24.04
N THR A 47 9.07 -59.33 25.37
CA THR A 47 9.94 -59.94 26.39
C THR A 47 11.25 -59.26 26.76
N GLY A 48 11.39 -59.06 28.06
CA GLY A 48 12.34 -58.18 28.70
C GLY A 48 13.76 -58.73 28.78
N ARG A 49 14.68 -57.79 28.95
CA ARG A 49 15.93 -58.04 29.64
C ARG A 49 16.40 -56.73 30.25
N GLU A 50 16.31 -56.65 31.57
CA GLU A 50 17.04 -55.68 32.36
C GLU A 50 18.51 -55.75 31.99
N ARG A 51 19.08 -54.60 31.63
CA ARG A 51 20.52 -54.36 31.74
C ARG A 51 20.69 -53.04 32.48
N ALA A 52 20.88 -53.18 33.78
CA ALA A 52 21.61 -52.20 34.56
C ALA A 52 23.02 -52.06 33.97
N SER A 53 23.42 -50.83 33.65
CA SER A 53 24.83 -50.48 33.59
C SER A 53 25.01 -48.99 33.85
N SER A 54 25.68 -48.74 34.97
CA SER A 54 26.52 -47.58 35.30
C SER A 54 25.85 -46.21 35.33
N SER A 55 25.49 -45.83 36.55
CA SER A 55 25.54 -44.46 37.06
C SER A 55 26.92 -43.84 36.82
N SER A 56 27.10 -43.15 35.71
CA SER A 56 28.05 -42.05 35.62
C SER A 56 27.26 -40.77 35.84
N SER A 57 27.53 -40.09 36.96
CA SER A 57 27.07 -38.74 37.23
C SER A 57 27.75 -37.77 36.27
N SER A 58 27.37 -37.82 35.00
CA SER A 58 27.55 -36.67 34.12
C SER A 58 26.45 -35.70 34.51
N THR A 59 26.82 -34.58 35.13
CA THR A 59 25.96 -33.40 35.17
C THR A 59 25.64 -33.08 33.71
N ALA A 60 24.52 -33.61 33.20
CA ALA A 60 24.01 -33.26 31.90
C ALA A 60 24.00 -31.73 31.88
N SER A 61 24.82 -31.13 31.02
CA SER A 61 24.85 -29.69 30.86
C SER A 61 23.47 -29.31 30.36
N VAL A 62 22.59 -28.94 31.28
CA VAL A 62 21.24 -28.49 30.96
C VAL A 62 21.45 -27.30 30.05
N ASP A 63 20.99 -27.41 28.80
CA ASP A 63 21.03 -26.28 27.89
C ASP A 63 20.21 -25.16 28.55
N LEU A 64 20.91 -24.15 29.06
CA LEU A 64 20.30 -23.03 29.77
C LEU A 64 19.30 -22.29 28.88
N PHE A 65 19.41 -22.43 27.57
CA PHE A 65 18.44 -21.90 26.63
C PHE A 65 17.12 -22.68 26.68
N ASP A 66 17.17 -24.01 26.73
CA ASP A 66 15.99 -24.88 26.78
C ASP A 66 15.19 -24.75 28.08
N SER A 67 15.82 -24.28 29.17
CA SER A 67 15.14 -24.00 30.43
C SER A 67 14.42 -22.65 30.49
N LEU A 68 14.65 -21.73 29.53
CA LEU A 68 13.95 -20.45 29.48
C LEU A 68 12.45 -20.66 29.21
N PRO A 69 11.52 -19.92 29.85
CA PRO A 69 10.12 -19.94 29.47
C PRO A 69 9.85 -19.33 28.08
N ASP A 70 8.92 -19.92 27.32
CA ASP A 70 8.53 -19.42 26.00
C ASP A 70 7.99 -17.99 26.05
N ASP A 71 7.31 -17.59 27.14
CA ASP A 71 6.80 -16.23 27.31
C ASP A 71 7.92 -15.18 27.31
N LEU A 72 9.07 -15.48 27.94
CA LEU A 72 10.23 -14.60 27.92
C LEU A 72 10.82 -14.49 26.51
N LEU A 73 10.90 -15.61 25.80
CA LEU A 73 11.37 -15.63 24.42
C LEU A 73 10.43 -14.88 23.48
N ILE A 74 9.11 -15.01 23.66
CA ILE A 74 8.10 -14.25 22.91
C ILE A 74 8.24 -12.75 23.18
N LEU A 75 8.49 -12.33 24.42
CA LEU A 75 8.72 -10.92 24.75
C LEU A 75 9.99 -10.38 24.07
N ILE A 76 11.10 -11.13 24.14
CA ILE A 76 12.36 -10.76 23.49
C ILE A 76 12.17 -10.67 21.96
N LEU A 77 11.57 -11.69 21.35
CA LEU A 77 11.30 -11.72 19.92
C LEU A 77 10.33 -10.62 19.49
N SER A 78 9.32 -10.28 20.30
CA SER A 78 8.41 -9.16 20.03
C SER A 78 9.18 -7.84 20.01
N LYS A 79 10.12 -7.65 20.94
CA LYS A 79 10.96 -6.46 20.95
C LYS A 79 11.86 -6.40 19.72
N LEU A 80 12.55 -7.49 19.38
CA LEU A 80 13.40 -7.58 18.19
C LEU A 80 12.60 -7.33 16.89
N SER A 81 11.41 -7.94 16.78
CA SER A 81 10.48 -7.78 15.66
C SER A 81 10.05 -6.32 15.50
N SER A 82 9.77 -5.62 16.61
CA SER A 82 9.38 -4.20 16.60
C SER A 82 10.51 -3.24 16.23
N THR A 83 11.77 -3.63 16.45
CA THR A 83 12.95 -2.80 16.17
C THR A 83 13.70 -3.23 14.91
N ALA A 84 13.22 -4.25 14.20
CA ALA A 84 13.85 -4.73 12.97
C ALA A 84 13.98 -3.59 11.95
N ASN A 85 15.14 -3.48 11.31
CA ASN A 85 15.41 -2.49 10.28
C ASN A 85 15.36 -3.07 8.87
N SER A 86 15.23 -4.40 8.76
CA SER A 86 15.12 -5.11 7.50
C SER A 86 14.34 -6.42 7.67
N PRO A 87 13.86 -7.04 6.58
CA PRO A 87 13.32 -8.40 6.64
C PRO A 87 14.35 -9.42 7.17
N SER A 88 15.64 -9.22 6.85
CA SER A 88 16.72 -10.10 7.30
C SER A 88 16.92 -10.10 8.82
N ASP A 89 16.72 -8.97 9.51
CA ASP A 89 16.90 -8.92 10.97
C ASP A 89 15.93 -9.88 11.68
N PHE A 90 14.69 -9.92 11.21
CA PHE A 90 13.66 -10.82 11.72
C PHE A 90 13.94 -12.28 11.33
N ILE A 91 14.28 -12.51 10.05
CA ILE A 91 14.50 -13.86 9.53
C ILE A 91 15.71 -14.49 10.20
N SER A 92 16.82 -13.77 10.33
CA SER A 92 18.06 -14.27 10.95
C SER A 92 17.80 -14.76 12.37
N ALA A 93 17.06 -14.01 13.20
CA ALA A 93 16.67 -14.45 14.53
C ALA A 93 15.79 -15.71 14.49
N SER A 94 14.85 -15.78 13.54
CA SER A 94 13.90 -16.88 13.39
C SER A 94 14.53 -18.18 12.88
N ILE A 95 15.61 -18.13 12.11
CA ILE A 95 16.24 -19.33 11.52
C ILE A 95 17.35 -19.94 12.38
N THR A 96 17.71 -19.29 13.49
CA THR A 96 18.77 -19.76 14.40
C THR A 96 18.50 -21.17 14.94
N CYS A 97 17.27 -21.45 15.38
CA CYS A 97 16.87 -22.78 15.84
C CYS A 97 15.37 -23.01 15.64
N LYS A 98 14.94 -24.28 15.70
CA LYS A 98 13.53 -24.66 15.51
C LYS A 98 12.59 -24.01 16.54
N ARG A 99 13.05 -23.84 17.78
CA ARG A 99 12.26 -23.25 18.85
C ARG A 99 12.00 -21.77 18.58
N LEU A 100 13.04 -20.99 18.28
CA LEU A 100 12.91 -19.59 17.90
C LEU A 100 12.11 -19.43 16.60
N ASN A 101 12.24 -20.34 15.64
CA ASN A 101 11.42 -20.34 14.43
C ASN A 101 9.92 -20.43 14.75
N GLY A 102 9.54 -21.37 15.62
CA GLY A 102 8.15 -21.54 16.04
C GLY A 102 7.62 -20.33 16.81
N LEU A 103 8.40 -19.83 17.77
CA LEU A 103 8.01 -18.69 18.62
C LEU A 103 7.99 -17.36 17.86
N ALA A 104 8.85 -17.18 16.85
CA ALA A 104 8.87 -15.96 16.04
C ALA A 104 7.58 -15.78 15.23
N LEU A 105 6.90 -16.88 14.89
CA LEU A 105 5.61 -16.87 14.20
C LEU A 105 4.41 -16.76 15.15
N HIS A 106 4.65 -16.66 16.46
CA HIS A 106 3.60 -16.45 17.44
C HIS A 106 2.89 -15.11 17.20
N SER A 107 1.56 -15.09 17.37
CA SER A 107 0.69 -13.94 17.06
C SER A 107 1.20 -12.62 17.69
N LEU A 108 1.65 -12.65 18.95
CA LEU A 108 2.20 -11.48 19.64
C LEU A 108 3.45 -10.92 18.94
N VAL A 109 4.36 -11.78 18.48
CA VAL A 109 5.61 -11.36 17.83
C VAL A 109 5.34 -10.72 16.46
N VAL A 110 4.53 -11.39 15.64
CA VAL A 110 4.22 -10.92 14.28
C VAL A 110 3.29 -9.70 14.28
N SER A 111 2.42 -9.55 15.29
CA SER A 111 1.60 -8.35 15.49
C SER A 111 2.46 -7.08 15.71
N LYS A 112 3.68 -7.25 16.24
CA LYS A 112 4.62 -6.18 16.56
C LYS A 112 5.70 -5.96 15.50
N ALA A 113 5.70 -6.73 14.40
CA ALA A 113 6.69 -6.59 13.34
C ALA A 113 6.75 -5.16 12.78
N SER A 114 7.96 -4.64 12.66
CA SER A 114 8.20 -3.28 12.18
C SER A 114 7.77 -3.11 10.72
N PRO A 115 7.45 -1.88 10.27
CA PRO A 115 7.22 -1.59 8.86
C PRO A 115 8.40 -1.97 7.95
N LYS A 116 9.63 -1.84 8.46
CA LYS A 116 10.85 -2.15 7.71
C LYS A 116 10.99 -3.65 7.42
N THR A 117 10.34 -4.51 8.20
CA THR A 117 10.24 -5.95 7.96
C THR A 117 9.43 -6.28 6.70
N PHE A 118 8.57 -5.36 6.24
CA PHE A 118 7.72 -5.54 5.06
C PHE A 118 8.26 -4.89 3.78
N VAL A 119 9.51 -4.41 3.80
CA VAL A 119 10.18 -3.88 2.61
C VAL A 119 10.56 -5.04 1.69
N LEU A 120 9.59 -5.49 0.90
CA LEU A 120 9.74 -6.56 -0.08
C LEU A 120 9.92 -5.96 -1.47
N LYS A 121 10.82 -6.54 -2.26
CA LYS A 121 10.95 -6.24 -3.69
C LYS A 121 9.97 -7.09 -4.48
N ALA A 122 9.40 -6.57 -5.56
CA ALA A 122 8.42 -7.32 -6.37
C ALA A 122 9.01 -8.62 -6.92
N LYS A 123 10.29 -8.61 -7.33
CA LYS A 123 11.02 -9.80 -7.79
C LYS A 123 11.18 -10.91 -6.73
N ASN A 124 11.09 -10.56 -5.46
CA ASN A 124 11.21 -11.49 -4.32
C ASN A 124 9.84 -11.95 -3.81
N TRP A 125 8.75 -11.55 -4.47
CA TRP A 125 7.41 -11.99 -4.10
C TRP A 125 7.28 -13.50 -4.27
N SER A 126 6.91 -14.18 -3.18
CA SER A 126 6.78 -15.63 -3.13
C SER A 126 5.60 -16.02 -2.24
N GLU A 127 5.15 -17.27 -2.34
CA GLU A 127 4.09 -17.80 -1.48
C GLU A 127 4.45 -17.72 0.01
N SER A 128 5.73 -17.87 0.36
CA SER A 128 6.20 -17.69 1.75
C SER A 128 6.14 -16.23 2.20
N ALA A 129 6.51 -15.27 1.34
CA ALA A 129 6.37 -13.85 1.65
C ALA A 129 4.89 -13.46 1.81
N HIS A 130 4.01 -13.97 0.93
CA HIS A 130 2.57 -13.77 1.05
C HIS A 130 2.03 -14.30 2.38
N ARG A 131 2.39 -15.55 2.73
CA ARG A 131 1.94 -16.20 3.96
C ARG A 131 2.41 -15.46 5.21
N PHE A 132 3.65 -14.98 5.22
CA PHE A 132 4.19 -14.20 6.33
C PHE A 132 3.45 -12.86 6.50
N LEU A 133 3.27 -12.10 5.42
CA LEU A 133 2.48 -10.86 5.46
C LEU A 133 1.04 -11.10 5.92
N LYS A 134 0.42 -12.17 5.42
CA LYS A 134 -0.93 -12.56 5.82
C LYS A 134 -0.98 -12.89 7.32
N LEU A 135 -0.02 -13.66 7.83
CA LEU A 135 0.07 -13.99 9.25
C LEU A 135 0.17 -12.72 10.12
N CYS A 136 1.01 -11.77 9.73
CA CYS A 136 1.13 -10.48 10.42
C CYS A 136 -0.19 -9.69 10.39
N ALA A 137 -0.86 -9.63 9.23
CA ALA A 137 -2.14 -8.94 9.06
C ALA A 137 -3.27 -9.60 9.87
N ASP A 138 -3.31 -10.94 9.92
CA ASP A 138 -4.27 -11.71 10.70
C ASP A 138 -4.07 -11.47 12.20
N ALA A 139 -2.82 -11.39 12.65
CA ALA A 139 -2.43 -11.01 14.01
C ALA A 139 -2.68 -9.53 14.37
N GLY A 140 -3.18 -8.72 13.42
CA GLY A 140 -3.56 -7.32 13.65
C GLY A 140 -2.45 -6.30 13.42
N ASN A 141 -1.34 -6.68 12.76
CA ASN A 141 -0.33 -5.71 12.35
C ASN A 141 -0.89 -4.77 11.28
N VAL A 142 -1.02 -3.50 11.65
CA VAL A 142 -1.66 -2.44 10.84
C VAL A 142 -0.91 -2.20 9.52
N GLU A 143 0.42 -2.20 9.55
CA GLU A 143 1.25 -2.00 8.37
C GLU A 143 1.18 -3.21 7.42
N ALA A 144 1.18 -4.43 7.96
CA ALA A 144 0.99 -5.63 7.17
C ALA A 144 -0.39 -5.65 6.50
N CYS A 145 -1.45 -5.24 7.21
CA CYS A 145 -2.78 -5.07 6.63
C CYS A 145 -2.77 -4.09 5.46
N TYR A 146 -2.12 -2.93 5.62
CA TYR A 146 -2.01 -1.95 4.55
C TYR A 146 -1.21 -2.48 3.36
N THR A 147 0.01 -2.98 3.59
CA THR A 147 0.89 -3.49 2.53
C THR A 147 0.25 -4.66 1.77
N LEU A 148 -0.29 -5.67 2.47
CA LEU A 148 -0.98 -6.77 1.83
C LEU A 148 -2.27 -6.32 1.12
N GLY A 149 -2.97 -5.33 1.69
CA GLY A 149 -4.16 -4.73 1.09
C GLY A 149 -3.86 -4.06 -0.24
N MET A 150 -2.82 -3.24 -0.31
CA MET A 150 -2.34 -2.60 -1.53
C MET A 150 -1.96 -3.62 -2.61
N ILE A 151 -1.21 -4.67 -2.24
CA ILE A 151 -0.80 -5.74 -3.15
C ILE A 151 -2.03 -6.51 -3.66
N ARG A 152 -2.94 -6.91 -2.78
CA ARG A 152 -4.15 -7.64 -3.19
C ARG A 152 -5.04 -6.80 -4.10
N PHE A 153 -5.18 -5.51 -3.79
CA PHE A 153 -6.03 -4.60 -4.56
C PHE A 153 -5.51 -4.36 -5.97
N TYR A 154 -4.24 -3.96 -6.11
CA TYR A 154 -3.66 -3.52 -7.38
C TYR A 154 -2.94 -4.64 -8.14
N CYS A 155 -2.17 -5.49 -7.46
CA CYS A 155 -1.31 -6.47 -8.12
C CYS A 155 -2.01 -7.81 -8.39
N LEU A 156 -2.82 -8.28 -7.45
CA LEU A 156 -3.48 -9.60 -7.51
C LEU A 156 -4.94 -9.53 -7.95
N GLN A 157 -5.43 -8.34 -8.31
CA GLN A 157 -6.80 -8.09 -8.78
C GLN A 157 -7.90 -8.57 -7.80
N ASN A 158 -7.57 -8.76 -6.52
CA ASN A 158 -8.51 -9.11 -5.47
C ASN A 158 -8.93 -7.85 -4.70
N ARG A 159 -9.71 -7.01 -5.38
CA ARG A 159 -10.08 -5.67 -4.91
C ARG A 159 -10.88 -5.69 -3.61
N GLY A 160 -11.87 -6.58 -3.49
CA GLY A 160 -12.67 -6.70 -2.26
C GLY A 160 -11.83 -7.05 -1.04
N SER A 161 -10.97 -8.07 -1.15
CA SER A 161 -10.06 -8.43 -0.06
C SER A 161 -9.02 -7.34 0.22
N GLY A 162 -8.49 -6.70 -0.82
CA GLY A 162 -7.52 -5.61 -0.69
C GLY A 162 -8.09 -4.39 0.03
N ALA A 163 -9.29 -3.95 -0.36
CA ALA A 163 -10.01 -2.85 0.27
C ALA A 163 -10.37 -3.16 1.72
N SER A 164 -10.81 -4.40 2.02
CA SER A 164 -11.10 -4.84 3.38
C SER A 164 -9.86 -4.77 4.29
N LEU A 165 -8.69 -5.21 3.82
CA LEU A 165 -7.45 -5.13 4.58
C LEU A 165 -6.98 -3.68 4.79
N MET A 166 -7.09 -2.83 3.77
CA MET A 166 -6.82 -1.40 3.93
C MET A 166 -7.81 -0.74 4.91
N ALA A 167 -9.08 -1.15 4.91
CA ALA A 167 -10.06 -0.68 5.87
C ALA A 167 -9.72 -1.11 7.30
N LYS A 168 -9.24 -2.35 7.49
CA LYS A 168 -8.72 -2.82 8.80
C LYS A 168 -7.55 -1.95 9.28
N ALA A 169 -6.60 -1.62 8.40
CA ALA A 169 -5.50 -0.71 8.72
C ALA A 169 -6.01 0.72 9.05
N ALA A 170 -6.98 1.23 8.28
CA ALA A 170 -7.58 2.54 8.48
C ALA A 170 -8.35 2.66 9.82
N ILE A 171 -9.02 1.58 10.27
CA ILE A 171 -9.62 1.52 11.61
C ILE A 171 -8.55 1.69 12.69
N GLY A 172 -7.36 1.08 12.50
CA GLY A 172 -6.16 1.27 13.32
C GLY A 172 -5.47 2.63 13.15
N SER A 173 -6.12 3.62 12.55
CA SER A 173 -5.59 4.97 12.30
C SER A 173 -4.33 5.00 11.43
N HIS A 174 -4.24 4.09 10.46
CA HIS A 174 -3.18 4.12 9.47
C HIS A 174 -3.43 5.19 8.41
N ALA A 175 -2.71 6.30 8.49
CA ALA A 175 -2.91 7.44 7.60
C ALA A 175 -2.72 7.11 6.10
N PRO A 176 -1.70 6.33 5.68
CA PRO A 176 -1.55 5.91 4.28
C PRO A 176 -2.69 5.01 3.78
N ALA A 177 -3.28 4.17 4.66
CA ALA A 177 -4.42 3.34 4.29
C ALA A 177 -5.68 4.18 4.08
N LEU A 178 -5.95 5.13 5.00
CA LEU A 178 -7.04 6.09 4.87
C LEU A 178 -6.92 6.88 3.55
N TYR A 179 -5.72 7.38 3.24
CA TYR A 179 -5.48 8.09 1.99
C TYR A 179 -5.66 7.21 0.75
N SER A 180 -5.22 5.96 0.80
CA SER A 180 -5.42 5.01 -0.31
C SER A 180 -6.89 4.70 -0.56
N LEU A 181 -7.67 4.50 0.51
CA LEU A 181 -9.12 4.35 0.41
C LEU A 181 -9.78 5.62 -0.12
N ALA A 182 -9.33 6.82 0.30
CA ALA A 182 -9.86 8.07 -0.24
C ALA A 182 -9.68 8.17 -1.76
N VAL A 183 -8.49 7.81 -2.27
CA VAL A 183 -8.22 7.79 -3.72
C VAL A 183 -9.09 6.76 -4.44
N ILE A 184 -9.32 5.59 -3.85
CA ILE A 184 -10.24 4.59 -4.39
C ILE A 184 -11.66 5.16 -4.48
N GLN A 185 -12.12 5.90 -3.48
CA GLN A 185 -13.45 6.53 -3.50
C GLN A 185 -13.56 7.66 -4.53
N PHE A 186 -12.52 8.49 -4.68
CA PHE A 186 -12.52 9.56 -5.69
C PHE A 186 -12.54 9.03 -7.13
N ASN A 187 -11.87 7.91 -7.36
CA ASN A 187 -11.76 7.30 -8.69
C ASN A 187 -12.85 6.24 -8.94
N GLY A 188 -13.50 5.76 -7.88
CA GLY A 188 -14.49 4.69 -7.90
C GLY A 188 -13.86 3.33 -8.22
N SER A 189 -12.63 3.07 -7.80
CA SER A 189 -11.86 1.88 -8.20
C SER A 189 -12.36 0.55 -7.61
N GLY A 190 -13.50 0.55 -6.89
CA GLY A 190 -14.02 -0.57 -6.09
C GLY A 190 -14.54 -1.78 -6.89
N GLY A 191 -14.86 -1.60 -8.17
CA GLY A 191 -15.41 -2.64 -9.03
C GLY A 191 -16.33 -2.11 -10.13
N SER A 192 -17.15 -1.11 -9.83
CA SER A 192 -18.11 -0.46 -10.73
C SER A 192 -17.89 1.05 -10.86
N LYS A 193 -18.22 1.64 -12.01
CA LYS A 193 -18.06 3.10 -12.24
C LYS A 193 -18.87 3.93 -11.24
N ASN A 194 -19.95 3.34 -10.71
CA ASN A 194 -20.85 3.98 -9.74
C ASN A 194 -20.30 3.93 -8.31
N ASP A 195 -19.15 3.32 -8.07
CA ASP A 195 -18.50 3.26 -6.75
C ASP A 195 -17.83 4.59 -6.36
N LYS A 196 -17.96 5.64 -7.19
CA LYS A 196 -17.43 6.97 -6.85
C LYS A 196 -18.25 7.58 -5.73
N ASP A 197 -17.65 7.74 -4.56
CA ASP A 197 -18.22 8.51 -3.45
C ASP A 197 -17.26 9.61 -3.03
N LEU A 198 -17.49 10.81 -3.57
CA LEU A 198 -16.62 11.96 -3.30
C LEU A 198 -16.69 12.40 -1.84
N ARG A 199 -17.85 12.27 -1.19
CA ARG A 199 -18.03 12.67 0.22
C ARG A 199 -17.28 11.72 1.15
N ALA A 200 -17.38 10.41 0.91
CA ALA A 200 -16.58 9.43 1.62
C ALA A 200 -15.07 9.63 1.36
N GLY A 201 -14.69 9.93 0.11
CA GLY A 201 -13.31 10.28 -0.25
C GLY A 201 -12.78 11.46 0.56
N VAL A 202 -13.53 12.57 0.63
CA VAL A 202 -13.14 13.74 1.44
C VAL A 202 -13.06 13.40 2.92
N ALA A 203 -14.01 12.64 3.48
CA ALA A 203 -13.98 12.26 4.89
C ALA A 203 -12.75 11.42 5.25
N LEU A 204 -12.39 10.46 4.40
CA LEU A 204 -11.18 9.65 4.55
C LEU A 204 -9.91 10.49 4.41
N CYS A 205 -9.86 11.40 3.43
CA CYS A 205 -8.75 12.34 3.26
C CYS A 205 -8.59 13.26 4.47
N ALA A 206 -9.68 13.80 5.01
CA ALA A 206 -9.65 14.64 6.20
C ALA A 206 -9.12 13.89 7.42
N ARG A 207 -9.54 12.63 7.62
CA ARG A 207 -9.02 11.79 8.70
C ARG A 207 -7.53 11.47 8.51
N ALA A 208 -7.09 11.17 7.29
CA ALA A 208 -5.67 10.96 6.99
C ALA A 208 -4.83 12.22 7.22
N ALA A 209 -5.33 13.38 6.81
CA ALA A 209 -4.69 14.69 6.98
C ALA A 209 -4.54 15.07 8.47
N PHE A 210 -5.58 14.79 9.27
CA PHE A 210 -5.55 14.96 10.72
C PHE A 210 -4.45 14.10 11.37
N LEU A 211 -4.25 12.88 10.89
CA LEU A 211 -3.18 11.98 11.32
C LEU A 211 -1.79 12.33 10.73
N GLY A 212 -1.67 13.46 10.04
CA GLY A 212 -0.39 13.97 9.53
C GLY A 212 -0.03 13.54 8.11
N HIS A 213 -0.91 12.87 7.37
CA HIS A 213 -0.63 12.48 5.98
C HIS A 213 -0.62 13.71 5.06
N ILE A 214 0.56 14.11 4.60
CA ILE A 214 0.78 15.35 3.85
C ILE A 214 0.02 15.35 2.52
N ASP A 215 0.03 14.24 1.78
CA ASP A 215 -0.68 14.16 0.50
C ASP A 215 -2.20 14.24 0.67
N ALA A 216 -2.72 13.73 1.79
CA ALA A 216 -4.15 13.80 2.08
C ALA A 216 -4.55 15.23 2.45
N LEU A 217 -3.68 15.95 3.18
CA LEU A 217 -3.87 17.37 3.47
C LEU A 217 -3.87 18.20 2.17
N ARG A 218 -2.98 17.88 1.24
CA ARG A 218 -2.92 18.53 -0.08
C ARG A 218 -4.18 18.25 -0.90
N GLU A 219 -4.63 16.99 -0.95
CA GLU A 219 -5.91 16.64 -1.57
C GLU A 219 -7.08 17.40 -0.97
N LEU A 220 -7.18 17.45 0.37
CA LEU A 220 -8.25 18.15 1.06
C LEU A 220 -8.26 19.64 0.71
N GLY A 221 -7.08 20.26 0.63
CA GLY A 221 -6.93 21.66 0.22
C GLY A 221 -7.45 21.92 -1.21
N HIS A 222 -7.25 20.97 -2.13
CA HIS A 222 -7.85 21.05 -3.46
C HIS A 222 -9.35 20.79 -3.45
N CYS A 223 -9.82 19.80 -2.69
CA CYS A 223 -11.25 19.50 -2.58
C CYS A 223 -12.05 20.71 -2.09
N LEU A 224 -11.52 21.45 -1.11
CA LEU A 224 -12.12 22.68 -0.60
C LEU A 224 -12.09 23.82 -1.64
N GLN A 225 -11.00 23.97 -2.39
CA GLN A 225 -10.91 25.02 -3.42
C GLN A 225 -11.90 24.80 -4.56
N ASP A 226 -12.13 23.55 -4.95
CA ASP A 226 -12.95 23.23 -6.12
C ASP A 226 -14.41 22.88 -5.75
N GLY A 227 -14.71 22.71 -4.45
CA GLY A 227 -15.99 22.14 -4.02
C GLY A 227 -16.14 20.65 -4.37
N TYR A 228 -15.04 19.92 -4.50
CA TYR A 228 -15.03 18.53 -4.93
C TYR A 228 -15.37 17.59 -3.77
N GLY A 229 -16.63 17.14 -3.70
CA GLY A 229 -17.12 16.26 -2.63
C GLY A 229 -17.39 16.96 -1.29
N VAL A 230 -17.20 18.29 -1.22
CA VAL A 230 -17.39 19.12 -0.04
C VAL A 230 -17.83 20.52 -0.47
N ARG A 231 -18.42 21.30 0.44
CA ARG A 231 -18.73 22.71 0.17
C ARG A 231 -17.45 23.48 -0.11
N GLN A 232 -17.46 24.26 -1.19
CA GLN A 232 -16.31 25.08 -1.58
C GLN A 232 -15.96 26.09 -0.46
N ASN A 233 -14.68 26.15 -0.12
CA ASN A 233 -14.08 27.12 0.76
C ASN A 233 -12.64 27.38 0.30
N ILE A 234 -12.48 28.38 -0.56
CA ILE A 234 -11.20 28.71 -1.21
C ILE A 234 -10.15 29.11 -0.17
N THR A 235 -10.54 29.91 0.84
CA THR A 235 -9.64 30.42 1.88
C THR A 235 -9.04 29.28 2.70
N GLU A 236 -9.89 28.36 3.18
CA GLU A 236 -9.42 27.20 3.96
C GLU A 236 -8.63 26.23 3.09
N GLY A 237 -9.08 26.01 1.83
CA GLY A 237 -8.35 25.16 0.89
C GLY A 237 -6.93 25.66 0.62
N ARG A 238 -6.74 26.97 0.42
CA ARG A 238 -5.41 27.59 0.29
C ARG A 238 -4.58 27.43 1.56
N ARG A 239 -5.19 27.63 2.74
CA ARG A 239 -4.53 27.42 4.04
C ARG A 239 -3.98 26.01 4.17
N PHE A 240 -4.75 24.98 3.80
CA PHE A 240 -4.30 23.59 3.84
C PHE A 240 -3.18 23.28 2.84
N LEU A 241 -3.20 23.88 1.64
CA LEU A 241 -2.09 23.73 0.70
C LEU A 241 -0.77 24.33 1.24
N VAL A 242 -0.83 25.51 1.83
CA VAL A 242 0.35 26.13 2.48
C VAL A 242 0.83 25.27 3.64
N GLN A 243 -0.10 24.76 4.46
CA GLN A 243 0.23 23.87 5.57
C GLN A 243 0.86 22.55 5.08
N ALA A 244 0.39 21.98 3.97
CA ALA A 244 0.99 20.78 3.37
C ALA A 244 2.44 21.04 2.95
N ASN A 245 2.70 22.14 2.26
CA ASN A 245 4.08 22.52 1.87
C ASN A 245 4.98 22.75 3.10
N ALA A 246 4.47 23.41 4.15
CA ALA A 246 5.23 23.63 5.38
C ALA A 246 5.56 22.31 6.10
N ARG A 247 4.60 21.38 6.20
CA ARG A 247 4.82 20.05 6.79
C ARG A 247 5.80 19.21 5.98
N GLU A 248 5.73 19.31 4.65
CA GLU A 248 6.66 18.63 3.75
C GLU A 248 8.10 19.14 3.93
N LEU A 249 8.29 20.47 3.98
CA LEU A 249 9.60 21.06 4.28
C LEU A 249 10.12 20.64 5.66
N ALA A 250 9.28 20.71 6.69
CA ALA A 250 9.66 20.33 8.05
C ALA A 250 10.07 18.85 8.15
N ALA A 251 9.36 17.96 7.45
CA ALA A 251 9.69 16.53 7.40
C ALA A 251 11.07 16.28 6.79
N VAL A 252 11.39 16.99 5.70
CA VAL A 252 12.69 16.85 5.04
C VAL A 252 13.83 17.41 5.89
N LEU A 253 13.64 18.58 6.51
CA LEU A 253 14.64 19.15 7.43
C LEU A 253 14.90 18.24 8.63
N SER A 254 13.86 17.57 9.15
CA SER A 254 13.99 16.63 10.26
C SER A 254 14.76 15.37 9.85
N SER A 255 14.48 14.81 8.66
CA SER A 255 15.19 13.66 8.10
C SER A 255 16.67 13.95 7.86
N ALA A 256 16.99 15.15 7.39
CA ALA A 256 18.35 15.61 7.17
C ALA A 256 19.16 15.75 8.46
N ALA A 257 18.56 16.35 9.49
CA ALA A 257 19.18 16.47 10.82
C ALA A 257 19.50 15.09 11.40
N ALA A 258 18.60 14.11 11.23
CA ALA A 258 18.82 12.74 11.68
C ALA A 258 19.93 12.01 10.88
N SER A 259 20.20 12.43 9.65
CA SER A 259 21.21 11.84 8.76
C SER A 259 22.60 12.49 8.90
N GLY A 260 22.75 13.47 9.81
CA GLY A 260 24.02 14.19 10.01
C GLY A 260 24.45 15.06 8.82
N VAL A 261 23.55 15.30 7.85
CA VAL A 261 23.83 16.13 6.68
C VAL A 261 23.78 17.59 7.12
N PRO A 262 24.82 18.41 6.88
CA PRO A 262 24.82 19.82 7.24
C PRO A 262 23.63 20.53 6.59
N MET A 263 22.82 21.26 7.38
CA MET A 263 21.64 21.99 6.90
C MET A 263 21.96 22.93 5.70
N ARG A 264 23.19 23.44 5.64
CA ARG A 264 23.72 24.28 4.54
C ARG A 264 23.82 23.54 3.19
N GLN A 265 23.94 22.22 3.18
CA GLN A 265 23.95 21.40 1.96
C GLN A 265 22.54 21.08 1.44
N LEU A 266 21.51 21.15 2.30
CA LEU A 266 20.10 20.96 1.91
C LEU A 266 19.40 22.24 1.45
N LEU A 267 19.95 23.38 1.77
CA LEU A 267 19.47 24.69 1.34
C LEU A 267 20.53 25.32 0.44
N THR A 268 21.01 24.58 -0.56
CA THR A 268 21.90 25.13 -1.58
C THR A 268 21.12 26.13 -2.41
N TRP A 269 21.25 27.41 -2.06
CA TRP A 269 20.91 28.52 -2.93
C TRP A 269 21.80 28.45 -4.16
N THR A 270 21.27 27.92 -5.26
CA THR A 270 21.90 28.04 -6.57
C THR A 270 21.10 29.10 -7.34
N PRO A 271 21.64 30.31 -7.55
CA PRO A 271 21.05 31.27 -8.47
C PRO A 271 21.00 30.60 -9.85
N LEU A 272 19.82 30.42 -10.44
CA LEU A 272 19.72 29.90 -11.81
C LEU A 272 20.44 30.86 -12.78
N PRO A 273 21.38 30.38 -13.63
CA PRO A 273 21.70 31.08 -14.86
C PRO A 273 20.46 31.01 -15.78
N HIS A 274 20.26 32.06 -16.57
CA HIS A 274 19.16 32.23 -17.52
C HIS A 274 18.86 31.00 -18.39
N PRO A 275 17.60 30.82 -18.84
CA PRO A 275 17.21 29.65 -19.63
C PRO A 275 17.83 29.73 -21.03
N HIS A 276 18.85 28.93 -21.28
CA HIS A 276 19.25 28.55 -22.63
C HIS A 276 18.61 27.20 -23.01
N PRO A 277 18.18 27.03 -24.27
CA PRO A 277 17.49 25.82 -24.70
C PRO A 277 18.49 24.69 -25.01
N HIS A 278 18.22 23.51 -24.43
CA HIS A 278 18.86 22.20 -24.62
C HIS A 278 20.20 21.96 -23.90
N PRO A 279 20.36 20.78 -23.25
CA PRO A 279 20.81 19.59 -23.98
C PRO A 279 20.13 18.25 -23.59
N HIS A 280 20.35 17.26 -24.46
CA HIS A 280 19.87 15.87 -24.49
C HIS A 280 20.02 15.03 -23.19
N PRO A 281 19.21 13.97 -23.02
CA PRO A 281 19.31 13.07 -21.89
C PRO A 281 20.38 12.00 -22.16
N GLN A 282 21.51 12.07 -21.45
CA GLN A 282 22.36 10.91 -21.24
C GLN A 282 22.11 10.34 -19.84
N LEU A 283 21.83 9.04 -19.84
CA LEU A 283 21.55 8.18 -18.71
C LEU A 283 22.80 8.10 -17.81
N GLY A 284 22.92 9.00 -16.84
CA GLY A 284 24.01 9.05 -15.87
C GLY A 284 23.48 9.06 -14.45
N HIS A 285 23.89 8.06 -13.67
CA HIS A 285 23.68 7.91 -12.24
C HIS A 285 23.83 9.24 -11.46
N LEU A 286 22.72 9.87 -11.07
CA LEU A 286 22.69 10.93 -10.06
C LEU A 286 21.78 10.50 -8.92
N THR A 287 22.41 9.94 -7.89
CA THR A 287 21.81 9.66 -6.59
C THR A 287 21.49 10.98 -5.92
N GLY A 288 20.27 11.49 -6.11
CA GLY A 288 19.76 12.66 -5.41
C GLY A 288 18.80 13.49 -6.26
N SER A 289 17.64 12.93 -6.60
CA SER A 289 16.54 13.72 -7.17
C SER A 289 15.98 14.65 -6.09
N GLY A 290 16.39 15.92 -6.14
CA GLY A 290 15.83 16.98 -5.29
C GLY A 290 14.38 17.26 -5.67
N CYS A 291 13.52 17.37 -4.65
CA CYS A 291 12.20 17.98 -4.68
C CYS A 291 12.29 19.52 -4.85
N PRO A 292 11.70 20.08 -5.90
CA PRO A 292 11.68 21.51 -6.19
C PRO A 292 10.55 22.23 -5.45
N LEU A 293 10.28 21.85 -4.21
CA LEU A 293 9.26 22.50 -3.36
C LEU A 293 9.51 24.01 -3.24
N LEU A 294 10.77 24.42 -3.38
CA LEU A 294 11.28 25.79 -3.34
C LEU A 294 12.27 26.06 -4.48
N SER A 295 12.27 25.29 -5.59
CA SER A 295 13.24 25.52 -6.68
C SER A 295 13.06 26.89 -7.33
N ASP A 296 11.83 27.36 -7.40
CA ASP A 296 11.49 28.72 -7.88
C ASP A 296 12.14 29.80 -6.97
N PHE A 297 12.53 29.42 -5.74
CA PHE A 297 13.25 30.23 -4.75
C PHE A 297 14.68 29.73 -4.50
N GLY A 298 15.23 28.93 -5.41
CA GLY A 298 16.62 28.45 -5.37
C GLY A 298 16.93 27.41 -4.29
N CYS A 299 15.95 26.81 -3.60
CA CYS A 299 16.21 25.79 -2.56
C CYS A 299 15.86 24.37 -3.04
N ASN A 300 16.83 23.46 -2.96
CA ASN A 300 16.66 22.05 -3.33
C ASN A 300 16.40 21.16 -2.11
N VAL A 301 15.16 20.74 -1.92
CA VAL A 301 14.75 19.89 -0.79
C VAL A 301 14.73 18.44 -1.26
N PRO A 302 15.34 17.42 -0.63
CA PRO A 302 15.25 16.01 -1.07
C PRO A 302 13.82 15.51 -1.31
N ALA A 303 13.63 14.64 -2.30
CA ALA A 303 12.34 14.00 -2.53
C ALA A 303 11.90 13.17 -1.31
N PRO A 304 10.61 13.23 -0.90
CA PRO A 304 10.10 12.41 0.18
C PRO A 304 10.33 10.92 -0.06
N GLU A 305 10.62 10.17 1.01
CA GLU A 305 10.75 8.72 0.92
C GLU A 305 9.43 8.08 0.47
N VAL A 306 9.51 7.30 -0.59
CA VAL A 306 8.37 6.55 -1.12
C VAL A 306 8.03 5.40 -0.18
N HIS A 307 6.75 5.31 0.20
CA HIS A 307 6.23 4.21 1.03
C HIS A 307 6.57 2.83 0.41
N PRO A 308 7.03 1.83 1.19
CA PRO A 308 7.41 0.51 0.68
C PRO A 308 6.35 -0.16 -0.21
N ALA A 309 5.08 -0.12 0.20
CA ALA A 309 3.96 -0.60 -0.63
C ALA A 309 3.90 0.05 -2.03
N ASN A 310 4.08 1.37 -2.15
CA ASN A 310 4.06 2.06 -3.46
C ASN A 310 5.27 1.68 -4.31
N ARG A 311 6.45 1.55 -3.68
CA ARG A 311 7.65 1.04 -4.36
C ARG A 311 7.42 -0.37 -4.91
N PHE A 312 6.81 -1.25 -4.13
CA PHE A 312 6.44 -2.59 -4.58
C PHE A 312 5.50 -2.54 -5.79
N LEU A 313 4.48 -1.67 -5.79
CA LEU A 313 3.59 -1.52 -6.95
C LEU A 313 4.36 -1.09 -8.21
N GLY A 314 5.24 -0.09 -8.08
CA GLY A 314 6.07 0.37 -9.19
C GLY A 314 6.95 -0.75 -9.76
N GLU A 315 7.66 -1.47 -8.89
CA GLU A 315 8.49 -2.62 -9.29
C GLU A 315 7.66 -3.76 -9.91
N TRP A 316 6.45 -4.01 -9.39
CA TRP A 316 5.58 -5.08 -9.84
C TRP A 316 5.13 -4.91 -11.30
N PHE A 317 4.75 -3.69 -11.68
CA PHE A 317 4.34 -3.40 -13.05
C PHE A 317 5.54 -3.17 -13.96
N ALA A 318 6.64 -2.58 -13.46
CA ALA A 318 7.87 -2.44 -14.24
C ALA A 318 8.44 -3.81 -14.69
N ALA A 319 8.35 -4.84 -13.84
CA ALA A 319 8.75 -6.20 -14.20
C ALA A 319 7.82 -6.91 -15.22
N ARG A 320 6.71 -6.28 -15.61
CA ARG A 320 5.70 -6.80 -16.55
C ARG A 320 5.47 -5.80 -17.68
N ASP A 321 6.57 -5.34 -18.28
CA ASP A 321 6.60 -4.37 -19.39
C ASP A 321 5.93 -3.02 -19.08
N GLY A 322 5.76 -2.69 -17.79
CA GLY A 322 5.12 -1.44 -17.36
C GLY A 322 3.61 -1.38 -17.60
N SER A 323 2.99 -2.46 -18.09
CA SER A 323 1.58 -2.47 -18.47
C SER A 323 0.71 -3.11 -17.38
N PRO A 324 -0.24 -2.37 -16.79
CA PRO A 324 -1.25 -2.95 -15.89
C PRO A 324 -2.35 -3.71 -16.64
N GLY A 325 -2.36 -3.67 -17.97
CA GLY A 325 -3.32 -4.35 -18.84
C GLY A 325 -3.63 -3.53 -20.09
N PRO A 326 -4.29 -4.12 -21.10
CA PRO A 326 -4.56 -3.43 -22.37
C PRO A 326 -5.33 -2.12 -22.22
N GLY A 327 -4.67 -1.00 -22.52
CA GLY A 327 -5.23 0.35 -22.44
C GLY A 327 -5.31 0.95 -21.02
N LEU A 328 -4.77 0.26 -20.02
CA LEU A 328 -4.64 0.77 -18.65
C LEU A 328 -3.28 1.42 -18.45
N ARG A 329 -3.25 2.50 -17.68
CA ARG A 329 -2.03 3.29 -17.45
C ARG A 329 -1.59 3.27 -15.99
N LEU A 330 -0.31 3.49 -15.74
CA LEU A 330 0.20 3.80 -14.41
C LEU A 330 0.05 5.30 -14.11
N CYS A 331 -0.03 5.66 -12.84
CA CYS A 331 0.08 7.04 -12.40
C CYS A 331 1.45 7.61 -12.80
N SER A 332 1.48 8.76 -13.45
CA SER A 332 2.70 9.39 -13.95
C SER A 332 3.65 9.86 -12.84
N HIS A 333 3.15 10.04 -11.62
CA HIS A 333 4.03 10.27 -10.48
C HIS A 333 4.82 8.98 -10.15
N VAL A 334 6.13 9.00 -10.45
CA VAL A 334 7.05 7.85 -10.32
C VAL A 334 7.02 7.20 -8.93
N GLY A 335 6.80 7.96 -7.86
CA GLY A 335 6.70 7.44 -6.50
C GLY A 335 5.36 6.78 -6.14
N CYS A 336 4.37 6.80 -7.03
CA CYS A 336 3.02 6.29 -6.76
C CYS A 336 2.88 4.79 -7.05
N GLY A 337 3.25 4.36 -8.26
CA GLY A 337 3.10 2.98 -8.72
C GLY A 337 1.67 2.48 -8.92
N ARG A 338 0.63 3.28 -8.62
CA ARG A 338 -0.78 2.85 -8.77
C ARG A 338 -1.17 2.71 -10.25
N PRO A 339 -1.75 1.56 -10.64
CA PRO A 339 -2.36 1.38 -11.95
C PRO A 339 -3.81 1.86 -11.99
N GLU A 340 -4.27 2.25 -13.17
CA GLU A 340 -5.69 2.32 -13.47
C GLU A 340 -6.33 0.93 -13.28
N THR A 341 -7.53 0.90 -12.73
CA THR A 341 -8.36 -0.31 -12.65
C THR A 341 -9.34 -0.38 -13.83
N ARG A 342 -9.59 0.76 -14.48
CA ARG A 342 -10.42 0.94 -15.67
C ARG A 342 -9.82 2.04 -16.57
N ARG A 343 -10.11 1.98 -17.86
CA ARG A 343 -9.67 2.99 -18.83
C ARG A 343 -10.18 4.37 -18.46
N HIS A 344 -9.30 5.37 -18.58
CA HIS A 344 -9.61 6.79 -18.35
C HIS A 344 -10.10 7.08 -16.93
N GLU A 345 -9.70 6.27 -15.97
CA GLU A 345 -10.00 6.47 -14.54
C GLU A 345 -9.19 7.64 -13.99
N PHE A 346 -7.94 7.77 -14.43
CA PHE A 346 -7.03 8.81 -13.95
C PHE A 346 -7.25 10.15 -14.64
N ARG A 347 -7.05 11.23 -13.88
CA ARG A 347 -7.13 12.60 -14.41
C ARG A 347 -5.93 12.86 -15.28
N ARG A 348 -6.14 13.45 -16.46
CA ARG A 348 -5.05 13.88 -17.34
C ARG A 348 -4.64 15.31 -17.01
N CYS A 349 -3.38 15.65 -17.30
CA CYS A 349 -2.97 17.06 -17.29
C CYS A 349 -3.82 17.83 -18.29
N SER A 350 -4.44 18.93 -17.84
CA SER A 350 -5.33 19.75 -18.67
C SER A 350 -4.59 20.52 -19.77
N VAL A 351 -3.26 20.65 -19.67
CA VAL A 351 -2.44 21.38 -20.64
C VAL A 351 -1.98 20.45 -21.77
N CYS A 352 -1.26 19.38 -21.44
CA CYS A 352 -0.68 18.49 -22.45
C CYS A 352 -1.48 17.22 -22.75
N GLY A 353 -2.37 16.79 -21.84
CA GLY A 353 -3.10 15.52 -21.96
C GLY A 353 -2.25 14.25 -21.89
N ALA A 354 -0.92 14.34 -21.90
CA ALA A 354 0.00 13.21 -22.04
C ALA A 354 0.21 12.41 -20.74
N VAL A 355 0.19 13.09 -19.59
CA VAL A 355 0.36 12.47 -18.26
C VAL A 355 -0.96 12.28 -17.55
N ASN A 356 -1.03 11.28 -16.66
CA ASN A 356 -2.24 10.90 -15.95
C ASN A 356 -1.97 10.59 -14.46
N TYR A 357 -2.86 11.07 -13.58
CA TYR A 357 -2.68 11.03 -12.14
C TYR A 357 -3.87 10.40 -11.43
N CYS A 358 -3.57 9.54 -10.45
CA CYS A 358 -4.58 8.93 -9.59
C CYS A 358 -5.17 9.92 -8.57
N SER A 359 -4.50 11.06 -8.35
CA SER A 359 -4.85 12.07 -7.34
C SER A 359 -4.21 13.42 -7.72
N ARG A 360 -4.81 14.54 -7.28
CA ARG A 360 -4.23 15.89 -7.41
C ARG A 360 -2.93 16.06 -6.63
N ALA A 361 -2.72 15.33 -5.55
CA ALA A 361 -1.47 15.31 -4.80
C ALA A 361 -0.37 14.65 -5.62
N CYS A 362 -0.65 13.54 -6.32
CA CYS A 362 0.31 12.98 -7.29
C CYS A 362 0.60 13.96 -8.43
N GLN A 363 -0.42 14.65 -8.95
CA GLN A 363 -0.22 15.70 -9.95
C GLN A 363 0.67 16.83 -9.40
N ALA A 364 0.40 17.33 -8.21
CA ALA A 364 1.17 18.41 -7.60
C ALA A 364 2.62 18.00 -7.31
N LEU A 365 2.86 16.77 -6.86
CA LEU A 365 4.21 16.25 -6.63
C LEU A 365 4.98 16.08 -7.93
N ASP A 366 4.37 15.51 -8.96
CA ASP A 366 5.03 15.34 -10.26
C ASP A 366 5.23 16.67 -11.00
N TRP A 367 4.26 17.60 -10.88
CA TRP A 367 4.37 18.97 -11.38
C TRP A 367 5.59 19.68 -10.82
N LYS A 368 5.76 19.60 -9.49
CA LYS A 368 6.98 20.06 -8.83
C LYS A 368 8.18 19.34 -9.46
N LEU A 369 8.28 18.02 -9.32
CA LEU A 369 9.50 17.24 -9.58
C LEU A 369 10.03 17.27 -11.03
N ARG A 370 9.16 17.22 -12.05
CA ARG A 370 9.60 17.24 -13.45
C ARG A 370 8.62 17.90 -14.40
N HIS A 371 7.33 17.66 -14.20
CA HIS A 371 6.37 17.85 -15.29
C HIS A 371 6.23 19.33 -15.67
N LYS A 372 6.42 20.28 -14.74
CA LYS A 372 6.40 21.72 -15.02
C LYS A 372 7.36 22.13 -16.16
N ALA A 373 8.53 21.50 -16.26
CA ALA A 373 9.52 21.82 -17.29
C ALA A 373 9.26 21.12 -18.64
N GLU A 374 8.57 19.99 -18.61
CA GLU A 374 8.30 19.14 -19.79
C GLU A 374 6.92 19.40 -20.41
N CYS A 375 6.02 20.08 -19.68
CA CYS A 375 4.64 20.27 -20.09
C CYS A 375 4.54 21.28 -21.25
N ALA A 376 4.21 20.78 -22.44
CA ALA A 376 3.85 21.58 -23.61
C ALA A 376 2.46 21.17 -24.11
N ALA A 377 1.69 22.13 -24.60
CA ALA A 377 0.42 21.83 -25.27
C ALA A 377 0.73 20.95 -26.49
N VAL A 378 0.04 19.82 -26.61
CA VAL A 378 0.11 19.00 -27.81
C VAL A 378 -0.61 19.78 -28.91
N GLU A 379 0.11 20.21 -29.95
CA GLU A 379 -0.57 20.64 -31.17
C GLU A 379 -1.46 19.51 -31.63
N ARG A 380 -2.72 19.81 -31.89
CA ARG A 380 -3.79 18.85 -32.10
C ARG A 380 -3.53 18.07 -33.40
N TRP A 381 -2.86 16.92 -33.31
CA TRP A 381 -2.86 15.94 -34.39
C TRP A 381 -4.25 15.32 -34.41
N VAL A 382 -5.03 15.71 -35.40
CA VAL A 382 -6.19 14.96 -35.87
C VAL A 382 -5.65 13.60 -36.27
N ASP A 383 -6.15 12.52 -35.68
CA ASP A 383 -6.33 11.24 -36.39
C ASP A 383 -7.30 10.32 -35.63
N GLU A 384 -8.35 9.99 -36.37
CA GLU A 384 -9.15 8.76 -36.41
C GLU A 384 -9.11 7.79 -35.22
N GLU A 385 -10.18 7.82 -34.42
CA GLU A 385 -10.95 6.62 -34.08
C GLU A 385 -12.36 7.08 -33.69
N GLY A 386 -13.31 6.88 -34.60
CA GLY A 386 -14.73 7.04 -34.29
C GLY A 386 -15.18 5.93 -33.34
N ASP A 387 -15.81 6.30 -32.23
CA ASP A 387 -17.20 5.93 -31.94
C ASP A 387 -17.62 6.41 -30.55
N GLY A 388 -18.89 6.82 -30.45
CA GLY A 388 -19.60 7.01 -29.19
C GLY A 388 -19.79 8.46 -28.77
N ALA A 389 -20.62 9.18 -29.54
CA ALA A 389 -21.36 10.31 -29.02
C ALA A 389 -22.19 9.88 -27.81
N ASP A 390 -22.09 10.61 -26.71
CA ASP A 390 -23.20 10.89 -25.81
C ASP A 390 -22.90 12.23 -25.15
N GLY A 391 -23.61 13.25 -25.63
CA GLY A 391 -23.53 14.61 -25.14
C GLY A 391 -24.48 14.78 -23.95
N ASP A 392 -23.92 15.15 -22.81
CA ASP A 392 -24.69 15.80 -21.74
C ASP A 392 -24.35 17.29 -21.75
N GLY A 393 -25.17 18.04 -22.50
CA GLY A 393 -25.29 19.49 -22.34
C GLY A 393 -26.08 19.80 -21.05
N PRO A 394 -25.81 20.93 -20.39
CA PRO A 394 -26.51 21.28 -19.16
C PRO A 394 -27.96 21.68 -19.48
N VAL A 395 -28.92 20.95 -18.89
CA VAL A 395 -30.32 21.34 -18.84
C VAL A 395 -30.43 22.55 -17.89
N ASN A 396 -30.46 23.74 -18.47
CA ASN A 396 -30.97 24.94 -17.78
C ASN A 396 -32.49 24.93 -17.93
N GLY A 397 -33.18 24.76 -16.81
CA GLY A 397 -34.58 25.16 -16.68
C GLY A 397 -34.68 26.69 -16.68
N GLY A 398 -35.55 27.20 -17.53
CA GLY A 398 -35.92 28.60 -17.63
C GLY A 398 -37.30 28.66 -18.27
N ASP A 399 -38.22 29.26 -17.57
CA ASP A 399 -39.66 29.26 -17.79
C ASP A 399 -40.11 30.19 -18.93
N ASP A 400 -41.39 30.03 -19.27
CA ASP A 400 -42.34 31.10 -19.63
C ASP A 400 -42.58 31.56 -21.07
N GLU A 401 -43.89 31.69 -21.33
CA GLU A 401 -44.64 32.48 -22.31
C GLU A 401 -44.53 32.11 -23.80
N MET A 402 -45.51 32.30 -24.68
CA MET A 402 -46.97 32.56 -24.69
C MET A 402 -47.24 32.90 -26.17
N SER A 403 -48.35 32.42 -26.74
CA SER A 403 -48.94 32.73 -28.06
C SER A 403 -48.72 31.70 -29.18
#